data_AF-A0A085V9F8-F1
#
_entry.id   AF-A0A085V9F8-F1
#
_cell.length_a   1.000
_cell.length_b   1.000
_cell.length_c   1.000
_cell.angle_alpha   90.00
_cell.angle_beta   90.00
_cell.angle_gamma   90.00
#
_symmetry.space_group_name_H-M   'P 1'
#
loop_
_entity.id
_entity.type
_entity.pdbx_description
1 polymer ?
#
loop_
_entity_poly.entity_id
_entity_poly.type
_entity_poly.pdbx_seq_one_letter_code
_entity_poly.pdbx_strand_id
1 'polypeptide(L)'
;MGAAGMKYWQVVRILWGAVIVASSSAVHAYTVNECTEKWYPQAKAGQEIYELHPEKTVSCGKHNVNMKSDRLGEIGGNGYLMTDSKSETYACPRVGSGVGIPIPACVLPKAFQRDVVHETRKYYLLTPHGADLRPLGESGYSTDGRTVFVWTTPINGADPASFQPFDTTNADGYQDWARDRDHIYYDDTPMPDMVIGEIEFVGPFVINDGRVFEVGLSEVDKRPDVLPTLKLLAADAPYYRSLVSDGRRIYLGGKVFEGLDGGTTELLYPTCPVPGHPDLSCREGGELITNGSTQFRLTRVGNDVVYFRGQGKTERITDVPDFVYFQPKNKDQVFGMSAKRLFNLSGYGPSQKDSFEFVGRIRGPVAGALVDERGFLTGFGWSDMKMCFGGSDIPLWPESNGSNSLGTLRQLPDAELPEGFAVALENDRYRYLFASRDKRSPHDTVIDLRDGRRMLANCQ
;
A
#
# COMPACT_ATOMS: atom_id res chain seq x y z
N MET A 1 14.38 -47.87 -43.40
CA MET A 1 14.85 -47.96 -42.00
C MET A 1 16.36 -48.12 -42.03
N GLY A 2 17.11 -47.24 -41.36
CA GLY A 2 18.57 -47.36 -41.21
C GLY A 2 19.33 -46.10 -41.60
N ALA A 3 20.29 -45.70 -40.76
CA ALA A 3 21.36 -44.73 -41.00
C ALA A 3 21.11 -43.21 -40.82
N ALA A 4 20.20 -42.78 -39.93
CA ALA A 4 20.17 -41.38 -39.46
C ALA A 4 20.40 -41.21 -37.94
N GLY A 5 20.35 -42.28 -37.13
CA GLY A 5 20.41 -42.20 -35.67
C GLY A 5 21.80 -42.14 -35.03
N MET A 6 22.88 -42.33 -35.79
CA MET A 6 24.21 -42.62 -35.22
C MET A 6 25.15 -41.41 -35.14
N LYS A 7 24.79 -40.25 -35.71
CA LYS A 7 25.60 -39.01 -35.64
C LYS A 7 25.24 -38.09 -34.46
N TYR A 8 24.03 -38.20 -33.91
CA TYR A 8 23.60 -37.34 -32.80
C TYR A 8 24.27 -37.72 -31.47
N TRP A 9 24.54 -39.01 -31.27
CA TRP A 9 25.07 -39.51 -30.00
C TRP A 9 26.57 -39.24 -29.79
N GLN A 10 27.34 -39.09 -30.87
CA GLN A 10 28.75 -38.70 -30.77
C GLN A 10 28.93 -37.20 -30.52
N VAL A 11 28.04 -36.34 -31.04
CA VAL A 11 28.05 -34.90 -30.74
C VAL A 11 27.69 -34.63 -29.28
N VAL A 12 26.72 -35.37 -28.73
CA VAL A 12 26.37 -35.29 -27.30
C VAL A 12 27.54 -35.72 -26.40
N ARG A 13 28.29 -36.78 -26.75
CA ARG A 13 29.45 -37.23 -25.96
C ARG A 13 30.64 -36.26 -26.02
N ILE A 14 30.86 -35.57 -27.14
CA ILE A 14 31.91 -34.54 -27.24
C ILE A 14 31.55 -33.30 -26.42
N LEU A 15 30.27 -32.90 -26.40
CA LEU A 15 29.78 -31.81 -25.54
C LEU A 15 29.87 -32.15 -24.04
N TRP A 16 29.58 -33.39 -23.63
CA TRP A 16 29.76 -33.82 -22.24
C TRP A 16 31.23 -34.02 -21.84
N GLY A 17 32.09 -34.48 -22.75
CA GLY A 17 33.52 -34.62 -22.51
C GLY A 17 34.22 -33.27 -22.29
N ALA A 18 33.82 -32.21 -23.01
CA ALA A 18 34.35 -30.87 -22.81
C ALA A 18 33.91 -30.24 -21.48
N VAL A 19 32.75 -30.61 -20.95
CA VAL A 19 32.25 -30.12 -19.64
C VAL A 19 33.02 -30.75 -18.47
N ILE A 20 33.56 -31.96 -18.62
CA ILE A 20 34.24 -32.69 -17.54
C ILE A 20 35.74 -32.32 -17.43
N VAL A 21 36.38 -31.80 -18.48
CA VAL A 21 37.80 -31.39 -18.42
C VAL A 21 37.99 -29.95 -17.87
N ALA A 22 36.92 -29.17 -17.75
CA ALA A 22 36.94 -27.83 -17.17
C ALA A 22 36.67 -27.77 -15.64
N SER A 23 36.51 -28.91 -14.95
CA SER A 23 36.01 -28.99 -13.57
C SER A 23 37.09 -29.15 -12.48
N SER A 24 38.38 -29.04 -12.82
CA SER A 24 39.49 -29.20 -11.86
C SER A 24 39.92 -27.92 -11.13
N SER A 25 39.19 -26.82 -11.30
CA SER A 25 39.24 -25.68 -10.37
C SER A 25 37.86 -25.55 -9.72
N ALA A 26 37.81 -25.41 -8.40
CA ALA A 26 36.57 -25.38 -7.63
C ALA A 26 35.67 -24.21 -8.06
N VAL A 27 34.76 -24.47 -9.02
CA VAL A 27 33.76 -23.51 -9.46
C VAL A 27 32.59 -23.59 -8.50
N HIS A 28 32.72 -22.93 -7.35
CA HIS A 28 31.58 -22.62 -6.49
C HIS A 28 30.75 -21.51 -7.13
N ALA A 29 29.47 -21.41 -6.79
CA ALA A 29 28.70 -20.21 -7.07
C ALA A 29 29.37 -19.08 -6.28
N TYR A 30 29.93 -18.11 -6.98
CA TYR A 30 30.56 -16.96 -6.34
C TYR A 30 29.87 -15.71 -6.86
N THR A 31 29.42 -14.90 -5.92
CA THR A 31 28.98 -13.53 -6.19
C THR A 31 30.23 -12.71 -6.49
N VAL A 32 30.31 -12.13 -7.67
CA VAL A 32 31.36 -11.17 -8.00
C VAL A 32 30.88 -9.77 -7.67
N ASN A 33 31.64 -9.06 -6.84
CA ASN A 33 31.41 -7.64 -6.60
C ASN A 33 32.24 -6.85 -7.61
N GLU A 34 31.57 -6.23 -8.57
CA GLU A 34 32.20 -5.28 -9.49
C GLU A 34 31.90 -3.87 -8.99
N CYS A 35 32.94 -3.07 -8.77
CA CYS A 35 32.78 -1.73 -8.20
C CYS A 35 33.36 -0.68 -9.14
N THR A 36 32.54 0.30 -9.47
CA THR A 36 32.88 1.44 -10.33
C THR A 36 32.67 2.75 -9.59
N GLU A 37 33.63 3.66 -9.71
CA GLU A 37 33.54 5.04 -9.22
C GLU A 37 33.36 5.99 -10.39
N LYS A 38 32.44 6.94 -10.25
CA LYS A 38 32.20 8.03 -11.17
C LYS A 38 32.45 9.35 -10.46
N TRP A 39 33.31 10.19 -11.04
CA TRP A 39 33.72 11.48 -10.49
C TRP A 39 33.15 12.58 -11.36
N TYR A 40 32.37 13.46 -10.75
CA TYR A 40 31.63 14.53 -11.43
C TYR A 40 32.23 15.88 -11.07
N PRO A 41 32.21 16.85 -12.01
CA PRO A 41 32.67 18.20 -11.75
C PRO A 41 31.72 18.92 -10.80
N GLN A 42 32.13 20.12 -10.38
CA GLN A 42 31.24 21.05 -9.69
C GLN A 42 30.10 21.47 -10.62
N ALA A 43 28.86 21.34 -10.14
CA ALA A 43 27.69 21.80 -10.87
C ALA A 43 27.69 23.33 -10.96
N LYS A 44 27.19 23.85 -12.08
CA LYS A 44 26.87 25.28 -12.20
C LYS A 44 25.54 25.54 -11.51
N ALA A 45 25.29 26.79 -11.12
CA ALA A 45 23.99 27.18 -10.60
C ALA A 45 22.88 26.90 -11.64
N GLY A 46 21.78 26.33 -11.19
CA GLY A 46 20.67 25.87 -12.03
C GLY A 46 20.97 24.64 -12.90
N GLN A 47 22.14 24.00 -12.74
CA GLN A 47 22.45 22.76 -13.43
C GLN A 47 22.02 21.56 -12.59
N GLU A 48 21.15 20.72 -13.13
CA GLU A 48 20.60 19.59 -12.41
C GLU A 48 21.56 18.39 -12.36
N ILE A 49 21.46 17.57 -11.31
CA ILE A 49 22.39 16.46 -11.05
C ILE A 49 22.44 15.43 -12.20
N TYR A 50 21.35 15.25 -12.95
CA TYR A 50 21.30 14.32 -14.08
C TYR A 50 21.93 14.88 -15.36
N GLU A 51 22.18 16.19 -15.43
CA GLU A 51 22.87 16.83 -16.55
C GLU A 51 24.39 16.69 -16.44
N LEU A 52 24.89 16.36 -15.24
CA LEU A 52 26.30 16.16 -14.98
C LEU A 52 26.82 14.88 -15.64
N HIS A 53 27.96 15.01 -16.31
CA HIS A 53 28.69 13.91 -16.90
C HIS A 53 29.96 13.64 -16.09
N PRO A 54 30.32 12.37 -15.85
CA PRO A 54 31.52 12.07 -15.08
C PRO A 54 32.76 12.45 -15.89
N GLU A 55 33.65 13.24 -15.31
CA GLU A 55 34.97 13.54 -15.88
C GLU A 55 35.89 12.32 -15.85
N LYS A 56 35.66 11.44 -14.88
CA LYS A 56 36.46 10.23 -14.67
C LYS A 56 35.60 9.08 -14.19
N THR A 57 35.78 7.92 -14.81
CA THR A 57 35.21 6.64 -14.38
C THR A 57 36.33 5.64 -14.17
N VAL A 58 36.43 5.06 -12.97
CA VAL A 58 37.51 4.12 -12.59
C VAL A 58 36.97 2.97 -11.76
N SER A 59 37.73 1.88 -11.65
CA SER A 59 37.44 0.85 -10.64
C SER A 59 37.61 1.41 -9.23
N CYS A 60 36.82 0.90 -8.27
CA CYS A 60 36.85 1.44 -6.91
C CYS A 60 38.22 1.38 -6.26
N GLY A 61 38.62 2.52 -5.70
CA GLY A 61 39.86 2.71 -4.98
C GLY A 61 39.64 2.76 -3.47
N LYS A 62 40.75 2.72 -2.72
CA LYS A 62 40.74 3.11 -1.30
C LYS A 62 41.03 4.60 -1.23
N HIS A 63 40.03 5.38 -0.83
CA HIS A 63 40.17 6.81 -0.56
C HIS A 63 40.22 7.02 0.95
N ASN A 64 41.05 7.95 1.40
CA ASN A 64 40.96 8.45 2.76
C ASN A 64 39.85 9.50 2.82
N VAL A 65 38.64 9.08 3.20
CA VAL A 65 37.46 9.93 3.22
C VAL A 65 37.24 10.44 4.65
N ASN A 66 37.28 11.75 4.83
CA ASN A 66 36.88 12.41 6.07
C ASN A 66 35.39 12.76 5.99
N MET A 67 34.53 11.89 6.53
CA MET A 67 33.08 12.06 6.47
C MET A 67 32.64 13.27 7.32
N LYS A 68 31.79 14.12 6.73
CA LYS A 68 31.15 15.28 7.38
C LYS A 68 29.68 14.99 7.71
N SER A 69 29.04 14.10 6.93
CA SER A 69 27.73 13.51 7.20
C SER A 69 27.68 12.08 6.64
N ASP A 70 26.48 11.50 6.49
CA ASP A 70 26.25 10.22 5.81
C ASP A 70 26.63 10.25 4.32
N ARG A 71 26.46 11.40 3.65
CA ARG A 71 26.70 11.58 2.21
C ARG A 71 27.72 12.67 1.89
N LEU A 72 28.13 13.50 2.84
CA LEU A 72 29.13 14.54 2.61
C LEU A 72 30.49 14.08 3.14
N GLY A 73 31.53 14.27 2.35
CA GLY A 73 32.88 13.90 2.74
C GLY A 73 33.96 14.71 2.04
N GLU A 74 35.12 14.75 2.67
CA GLU A 74 36.31 15.39 2.13
C GLU A 74 37.30 14.34 1.63
N ILE A 75 37.80 14.51 0.40
CA ILE A 75 38.82 13.65 -0.23
C ILE A 75 39.88 14.55 -0.86
N GLY A 76 41.12 14.46 -0.37
CA GLY A 76 42.24 15.23 -0.91
C GLY A 76 42.05 16.75 -0.80
N GLY A 77 41.36 17.22 0.24
CA GLY A 77 41.05 18.64 0.47
C GLY A 77 39.80 19.15 -0.26
N ASN A 78 39.26 18.39 -1.21
CA ASN A 78 38.02 18.73 -1.91
C ASN A 78 36.80 18.15 -1.18
N GLY A 79 35.69 18.89 -1.14
CA GLY A 79 34.42 18.46 -0.57
C GLY A 79 33.51 17.83 -1.62
N TYR A 80 32.90 16.70 -1.30
CA TYR A 80 32.06 15.92 -2.20
C TYR A 80 30.71 15.55 -1.57
N LEU A 81 29.66 15.54 -2.40
CA LEU A 81 28.47 14.73 -2.16
C LEU A 81 28.71 13.33 -2.75
N MET A 82 28.45 12.32 -1.94
CA MET A 82 28.70 10.92 -2.27
C MET A 82 27.37 10.16 -2.28
N THR A 83 27.15 9.41 -3.35
CA THR A 83 26.01 8.49 -3.46
C THR A 83 26.51 7.13 -3.91
N ASP A 84 25.89 6.06 -3.44
CA ASP A 84 26.13 4.72 -3.93
C ASP A 84 24.84 4.08 -4.45
N SER A 85 24.98 3.20 -5.44
CA SER A 85 23.89 2.37 -5.94
C SER A 85 24.40 0.96 -6.14
N LYS A 86 23.62 -0.03 -5.70
CA LYS A 86 23.92 -1.45 -5.89
C LYS A 86 22.84 -2.05 -6.79
N SER A 87 23.26 -2.73 -7.85
CA SER A 87 22.38 -3.51 -8.71
C SER A 87 22.89 -4.94 -8.80
N GLU A 88 22.00 -5.90 -8.60
CA GLU A 88 22.33 -7.32 -8.70
C GLU A 88 21.91 -7.83 -10.08
N THR A 89 22.89 -8.30 -10.86
CA THR A 89 22.67 -9.03 -12.10
C THR A 89 22.76 -10.51 -11.79
N TYR A 90 21.62 -11.20 -11.79
CA TYR A 90 21.58 -12.65 -11.61
C TYR A 90 21.92 -13.35 -12.93
N ALA A 91 22.72 -14.41 -12.88
CA ALA A 91 23.01 -15.25 -14.06
C ALA A 91 21.74 -15.81 -14.70
N CYS A 92 20.70 -16.02 -13.89
CA CYS A 92 19.37 -16.36 -14.37
C CYS A 92 18.34 -15.37 -13.81
N PRO A 93 17.98 -14.30 -14.54
CA PRO A 93 16.94 -13.40 -14.09
C PRO A 93 15.65 -14.20 -13.88
N ARG A 94 14.96 -13.98 -12.75
CA ARG A 94 13.63 -14.56 -12.52
C ARG A 94 12.73 -14.06 -13.65
N VAL A 95 12.44 -14.93 -14.62
CA VAL A 95 11.62 -14.58 -15.78
C VAL A 95 10.23 -14.23 -15.25
N GLY A 96 9.93 -12.94 -15.15
CA GLY A 96 8.58 -12.46 -14.96
C GLY A 96 7.78 -12.82 -16.20
N SER A 97 7.02 -13.90 -16.13
CA SER A 97 5.90 -14.25 -17.01
C SER A 97 6.02 -13.83 -18.48
N GLY A 98 6.71 -14.62 -19.31
CA GLY A 98 6.56 -14.47 -20.77
C GLY A 98 7.73 -14.99 -21.58
N VAL A 99 7.65 -16.26 -21.98
CA VAL A 99 8.30 -16.89 -23.15
C VAL A 99 9.63 -16.24 -23.59
N GLY A 100 10.67 -16.38 -22.77
CA GLY A 100 12.03 -15.96 -23.11
C GLY A 100 12.87 -17.14 -23.60
N ILE A 101 13.69 -16.92 -24.61
CA ILE A 101 14.73 -17.84 -25.09
C ILE A 101 15.52 -18.38 -23.88
N PRO A 102 15.83 -19.69 -23.80
CA PRO A 102 16.60 -20.24 -22.68
C PRO A 102 17.96 -19.56 -22.63
N ILE A 103 18.18 -18.72 -21.62
CA ILE A 103 19.48 -18.12 -21.34
C ILE A 103 20.40 -19.27 -20.92
N PRO A 104 21.52 -19.54 -21.60
CA PRO A 104 22.37 -20.70 -21.29
C PRO A 104 22.84 -20.74 -19.82
N ALA A 105 23.04 -19.58 -19.20
CA ALA A 105 23.39 -19.45 -17.79
C ALA A 105 22.29 -19.94 -16.83
N CYS A 106 21.02 -19.97 -17.25
CA CYS A 106 19.91 -20.54 -16.48
C CYS A 106 19.88 -22.08 -16.46
N VAL A 107 20.57 -22.73 -17.40
CA VAL A 107 20.63 -24.20 -17.48
C VAL A 107 21.70 -24.75 -16.53
N LEU A 108 22.64 -23.90 -16.10
CA LEU A 108 23.65 -24.27 -15.12
C LEU A 108 23.00 -24.47 -13.74
N PRO A 109 23.39 -25.52 -12.98
CA PRO A 109 23.00 -25.66 -11.58
C PRO A 109 23.36 -24.40 -10.79
N LYS A 110 22.57 -24.03 -9.79
CA LYS A 110 22.80 -22.81 -8.99
C LYS A 110 24.23 -22.71 -8.45
N ALA A 111 24.85 -23.84 -8.11
CA ALA A 111 26.24 -23.95 -7.68
C ALA A 111 27.29 -23.53 -8.72
N PHE A 112 26.90 -23.30 -9.98
CA PHE A 112 27.75 -22.84 -11.08
C PHE A 112 27.25 -21.53 -11.69
N GLN A 113 26.21 -20.92 -11.12
CA GLN A 113 25.71 -19.63 -11.54
C GLN A 113 26.61 -18.53 -10.97
N ARG A 114 26.94 -17.53 -11.81
CA ARG A 114 27.71 -16.35 -11.41
C ARG A 114 26.78 -15.17 -11.27
N ASP A 115 26.48 -14.79 -10.05
CA ASP A 115 25.77 -13.54 -9.77
C ASP A 115 26.79 -12.40 -9.69
N VAL A 116 26.45 -11.25 -10.26
CA VAL A 116 27.31 -10.07 -10.24
C VAL A 116 26.58 -8.95 -9.52
N VAL A 117 27.15 -8.49 -8.41
CA VAL A 117 26.71 -7.28 -7.71
C VAL A 117 27.53 -6.13 -8.27
N HIS A 118 26.89 -5.24 -9.01
CA HIS A 118 27.51 -4.01 -9.48
C HIS A 118 27.27 -2.91 -8.44
N GLU A 119 28.33 -2.45 -7.80
CA GLU A 119 28.34 -1.27 -6.96
C GLU A 119 28.84 -0.07 -7.79
N THR A 120 28.05 0.99 -7.85
CA THR A 120 28.49 2.26 -8.44
C THR A 120 28.52 3.32 -7.35
N ARG A 121 29.70 3.90 -7.11
CA ARG A 121 29.89 5.07 -6.24
C ARG A 121 30.00 6.31 -7.11
N LYS A 122 29.34 7.38 -6.71
CA LYS A 122 29.39 8.67 -7.41
C LYS A 122 29.90 9.73 -6.45
N TYR A 123 30.86 10.51 -6.91
CA TYR A 123 31.49 11.61 -6.18
C TYR A 123 31.21 12.90 -6.94
N TYR A 124 30.36 13.75 -6.40
CA TYR A 124 30.01 15.04 -6.97
C TYR A 124 30.81 16.12 -6.26
N LEU A 125 31.74 16.77 -6.97
CA LEU A 125 32.54 17.84 -6.40
C LEU A 125 31.63 19.01 -6.02
N LEU A 126 31.67 19.45 -4.76
CA LEU A 126 30.92 20.63 -4.30
C LEU A 126 31.84 21.84 -4.21
N THR A 127 33.01 21.67 -3.59
CA THR A 127 33.93 22.77 -3.28
C THR A 127 35.38 22.29 -3.22
N PRO A 128 36.36 23.13 -3.60
CA PRO A 128 37.78 22.89 -3.30
C PRO A 128 38.14 23.14 -1.82
N HIS A 129 37.18 23.56 -0.99
CA HIS A 129 37.37 23.86 0.44
C HIS A 129 36.69 22.80 1.33
N GLY A 130 36.99 21.52 1.10
CA GLY A 130 36.32 20.40 1.76
C GLY A 130 36.49 20.35 3.29
N ALA A 131 37.54 20.99 3.82
CA ALA A 131 37.75 21.10 5.26
C ALA A 131 36.58 21.81 5.97
N ASP A 132 36.05 22.86 5.33
CA ASP A 132 34.99 23.73 5.86
C ASP A 132 33.57 23.23 5.51
N LEU A 133 33.47 22.21 4.65
CA LEU A 133 32.19 21.63 4.24
C LEU A 133 31.46 21.01 5.43
N ARG A 134 30.21 21.42 5.62
CA ARG A 134 29.32 20.91 6.67
C ARG A 134 27.85 20.85 6.20
N PRO A 135 27.07 19.87 6.68
CA PRO A 135 25.62 19.86 6.47
C PRO A 135 24.93 21.01 7.23
N LEU A 136 23.78 21.43 6.73
CA LEU A 136 22.86 22.35 7.41
C LEU A 136 21.58 21.58 7.79
N GLY A 137 21.54 21.01 9.00
CA GLY A 137 20.41 20.20 9.47
C GLY A 137 20.29 18.83 8.80
N GLU A 138 19.08 18.27 8.81
CA GLU A 138 18.74 16.99 8.15
C GLU A 138 18.29 17.15 6.69
N SER A 139 18.24 18.39 6.20
CA SER A 139 17.87 18.73 4.83
C SER A 139 18.96 18.42 3.80
N GLY A 140 18.65 18.58 2.51
CA GLY A 140 19.62 18.49 1.41
C GLY A 140 20.66 19.63 1.37
N TYR A 141 20.60 20.60 2.30
CA TYR A 141 21.46 21.77 2.30
C TYR A 141 22.83 21.55 2.96
N SER A 142 23.86 22.16 2.41
CA SER A 142 25.21 22.18 2.96
C SER A 142 25.94 23.49 2.66
N THR A 143 27.03 23.76 3.36
CA THR A 143 27.86 24.94 3.10
C THR A 143 29.33 24.68 3.41
N ASP A 144 30.21 25.38 2.70
CA ASP A 144 31.63 25.50 3.00
C ASP A 144 31.98 26.85 3.68
N GLY A 145 30.97 27.58 4.14
CA GLY A 145 31.09 28.92 4.71
C GLY A 145 31.20 30.05 3.68
N ARG A 146 31.27 29.73 2.37
CA ARG A 146 31.36 30.71 1.27
C ARG A 146 30.22 30.57 0.27
N THR A 147 29.82 29.33 0.03
CA THR A 147 28.74 28.95 -0.86
C THR A 147 27.77 28.07 -0.10
N VAL A 148 26.48 28.23 -0.38
CA VAL A 148 25.45 27.29 0.05
C VAL A 148 25.13 26.38 -1.12
N PHE A 149 24.96 25.10 -0.84
CA PHE A 149 24.61 24.07 -1.81
C PHE A 149 23.33 23.40 -1.37
N VAL A 150 22.48 23.05 -2.34
CA VAL A 150 21.41 22.07 -2.18
C VAL A 150 21.77 20.87 -3.04
N TRP A 151 21.94 19.71 -2.41
CA TRP A 151 22.51 18.52 -3.05
C TRP A 151 23.86 18.82 -3.73
N THR A 152 23.87 18.90 -5.07
CA THR A 152 25.06 19.21 -5.88
C THR A 152 25.10 20.64 -6.38
N THR A 153 24.01 21.39 -6.25
CA THR A 153 23.79 22.66 -6.94
C THR A 153 24.14 23.83 -6.02
N PRO A 154 25.04 24.74 -6.44
CA PRO A 154 25.29 25.96 -5.67
C PRO A 154 24.11 26.93 -5.78
N ILE A 155 23.71 27.52 -4.66
CA ILE A 155 22.61 28.49 -4.57
C ILE A 155 23.18 29.89 -4.75
N ASN A 156 22.90 30.51 -5.90
CA ASN A 156 23.40 31.85 -6.21
C ASN A 156 22.78 32.90 -5.29
N GLY A 157 23.63 33.74 -4.70
CA GLY A 157 23.21 34.88 -3.88
C GLY A 157 22.78 34.53 -2.45
N ALA A 158 22.75 33.24 -2.08
CA ALA A 158 22.52 32.81 -0.70
C ALA A 158 23.63 33.31 0.23
N ASP A 159 23.27 33.87 1.38
CA ASP A 159 24.23 34.26 2.42
C ASP A 159 24.56 33.06 3.34
N PRO A 160 25.76 32.45 3.24
CA PRO A 160 26.12 31.28 4.02
C PRO A 160 26.14 31.54 5.53
N ALA A 161 26.29 32.81 5.95
CA ALA A 161 26.36 33.16 7.37
C ALA A 161 24.99 33.15 8.06
N SER A 162 23.91 33.40 7.31
CA SER A 162 22.53 33.45 7.84
C SER A 162 21.62 32.35 7.30
N PHE A 163 22.10 31.52 6.36
CA PHE A 163 21.31 30.44 5.76
C PHE A 163 20.84 29.42 6.79
N GLN A 164 19.54 29.19 6.85
CA GLN A 164 18.87 28.32 7.80
C GLN A 164 17.74 27.54 7.10
N PRO A 165 17.79 26.20 7.07
CA PRO A 165 16.67 25.37 6.65
C PRO A 165 15.48 25.52 7.61
N PHE A 166 14.26 25.43 7.07
CA PHE A 166 13.03 25.41 7.86
C PHE A 166 12.73 24.01 8.42
N ASP A 167 11.92 23.97 9.49
CA ASP A 167 11.29 22.73 9.95
C ASP A 167 10.04 22.47 9.09
N THR A 168 10.11 21.42 8.28
CA THR A 168 9.04 21.04 7.34
C THR A 168 8.28 19.80 7.82
N THR A 169 8.25 19.50 9.12
CA THR A 169 7.63 18.28 9.68
C THR A 169 6.18 18.06 9.23
N ASN A 170 5.43 19.14 8.97
CA ASN A 170 4.04 19.09 8.51
C ASN A 170 3.85 19.22 6.99
N ALA A 171 4.93 19.26 6.21
CA ALA A 171 4.87 19.33 4.75
C ALA A 171 4.79 17.94 4.10
N ASP A 172 4.24 17.86 2.89
CA ASP A 172 4.16 16.63 2.06
C ASP A 172 5.53 16.23 1.49
N GLY A 173 6.50 15.90 2.36
CA GLY A 173 7.80 15.36 1.96
C GLY A 173 8.76 16.38 1.29
N TYR A 174 8.39 17.66 1.25
CA TYR A 174 9.21 18.73 0.69
C TYR A 174 10.13 19.32 1.76
N GLN A 175 11.34 18.78 1.89
CA GLN A 175 12.34 19.21 2.90
C GLN A 175 13.24 20.36 2.42
N ASP A 176 13.13 20.75 1.16
CA ASP A 176 14.02 21.72 0.52
C ASP A 176 13.51 23.16 0.70
N TRP A 177 13.26 23.56 1.95
CA TRP A 177 12.88 24.93 2.30
C TRP A 177 13.94 25.56 3.20
N ALA A 178 14.37 26.76 2.85
CA ALA A 178 15.33 27.51 3.65
C ALA A 178 15.12 29.01 3.55
N ARG A 179 15.81 29.75 4.40
CA ARG A 179 15.92 31.20 4.33
C ARG A 179 17.35 31.63 4.59
N ASP A 180 17.69 32.81 4.11
CA ASP A 180 18.79 33.60 4.67
C ASP A 180 18.25 34.93 5.19
N ARG A 181 19.12 35.92 5.41
CA ARG A 181 18.71 37.24 5.89
C ARG A 181 17.78 38.01 4.94
N ASP A 182 17.85 37.74 3.63
CA ASP A 182 17.24 38.57 2.58
C ASP A 182 16.24 37.78 1.71
N HIS A 183 16.31 36.44 1.68
CA HIS A 183 15.51 35.59 0.81
C HIS A 183 14.93 34.36 1.52
N ILE A 184 13.79 33.90 1.02
CA ILE A 184 13.28 32.54 1.24
C ILE A 184 13.57 31.73 -0.02
N TYR A 185 13.97 30.49 0.15
CA TYR A 185 14.32 29.55 -0.91
C TYR A 185 13.42 28.33 -0.86
N TYR A 186 13.05 27.85 -2.05
CA TYR A 186 12.63 26.48 -2.27
C TYR A 186 13.65 25.84 -3.20
N ASP A 187 14.27 24.74 -2.77
CA ASP A 187 15.44 24.14 -3.42
C ASP A 187 16.58 25.16 -3.59
N ASP A 188 17.04 25.41 -4.82
CA ASP A 188 18.05 26.41 -5.16
C ASP A 188 17.46 27.76 -5.61
N THR A 189 16.13 27.89 -5.59
CA THR A 189 15.42 29.01 -6.21
C THR A 189 14.88 29.98 -5.15
N PRO A 190 15.26 31.28 -5.22
CA PRO A 190 14.67 32.28 -4.34
C PRO A 190 13.19 32.51 -4.68
N MET A 191 12.38 32.73 -3.66
CA MET A 191 10.93 32.92 -3.74
C MET A 191 10.59 34.41 -3.61
N PRO A 192 10.60 35.21 -4.69
CA PRO A 192 10.45 36.67 -4.61
C PRO A 192 9.09 37.14 -4.10
N ASP A 193 8.07 36.28 -4.22
CA ASP A 193 6.73 36.56 -3.74
C ASP A 193 6.57 36.29 -2.24
N MET A 194 7.56 35.74 -1.55
CA MET A 194 7.53 35.50 -0.11
C MET A 194 8.25 36.61 0.67
N VAL A 195 7.78 36.88 1.88
CA VAL A 195 8.34 37.88 2.80
C VAL A 195 9.12 37.17 3.89
N ILE A 196 10.30 37.70 4.21
CA ILE A 196 11.14 37.20 5.30
C ILE A 196 10.37 37.24 6.62
N GLY A 197 10.23 36.08 7.25
CA GLY A 197 9.46 35.95 8.47
C GLY A 197 9.16 34.49 8.82
N GLU A 198 8.05 34.30 9.51
CA GLU A 198 7.51 32.98 9.82
C GLU A 198 6.86 32.36 8.58
N ILE A 199 7.00 31.04 8.49
CA ILE A 199 6.40 30.21 7.46
C ILE A 199 5.72 29.04 8.18
N GLU A 200 4.50 28.73 7.77
CA GLU A 200 3.76 27.56 8.27
C GLU A 200 3.56 26.56 7.13
N PHE A 201 3.88 25.29 7.40
CA PHE A 201 3.72 24.18 6.45
C PHE A 201 2.49 23.37 6.82
N VAL A 202 1.59 23.15 5.86
CA VAL A 202 0.35 22.38 6.04
C VAL A 202 0.11 21.47 4.84
N GLY A 203 0.67 20.27 4.89
CA GLY A 203 0.62 19.28 3.80
C GLY A 203 1.31 19.82 2.54
N PRO A 204 0.61 19.93 1.39
CA PRO A 204 1.17 20.46 0.16
C PRO A 204 1.16 21.99 0.11
N PHE A 205 0.77 22.67 1.19
CA PHE A 205 0.67 24.13 1.24
C PHE A 205 1.67 24.78 2.17
N VAL A 206 2.02 26.01 1.85
CA VAL A 206 2.87 26.90 2.63
C VAL A 206 2.14 28.23 2.85
N ILE A 207 2.06 28.69 4.09
CA ILE A 207 1.50 29.99 4.44
C ILE A 207 2.67 30.93 4.76
N ASN A 208 2.70 32.08 4.08
CA ASN A 208 3.64 33.15 4.35
C ASN A 208 2.96 34.51 4.22
N ASP A 209 2.98 35.29 5.31
CA ASP A 209 2.34 36.62 5.39
C ASP A 209 0.87 36.60 4.94
N GLY A 210 0.11 35.62 5.45
CA GLY A 210 -1.31 35.44 5.12
C GLY A 210 -1.61 34.97 3.69
N ARG A 211 -0.58 34.70 2.87
CA ARG A 211 -0.73 34.17 1.50
C ARG A 211 -0.44 32.68 1.50
N VAL A 212 -1.21 31.94 0.69
CA VAL A 212 -1.05 30.50 0.53
C VAL A 212 -0.34 30.21 -0.79
N PHE A 213 0.60 29.27 -0.72
CA PHE A 213 1.33 28.72 -1.85
C PHE A 213 1.17 27.20 -1.86
N GLU A 214 1.00 26.59 -3.03
CA GLU A 214 1.02 25.14 -3.21
C GLU A 214 2.41 24.71 -3.67
N VAL A 215 2.93 23.65 -3.06
CA VAL A 215 4.23 23.06 -3.40
C VAL A 215 3.99 21.88 -4.32
N GLY A 216 4.40 22.05 -5.58
CA GLY A 216 4.44 21.01 -6.59
C GLY A 216 5.76 20.24 -6.58
N LEU A 217 5.93 19.33 -7.54
CA LEU A 217 7.20 18.60 -7.71
C LEU A 217 8.34 19.49 -8.20
N SER A 218 8.04 20.57 -8.92
CA SER A 218 9.04 21.40 -9.59
C SER A 218 8.75 22.90 -9.50
N GLU A 219 7.61 23.28 -8.92
CA GLU A 219 7.17 24.66 -8.86
C GLU A 219 6.42 24.93 -7.56
N VAL A 220 6.40 26.20 -7.17
CA VAL A 220 5.62 26.69 -6.04
C VAL A 220 4.69 27.77 -6.56
N ASP A 221 3.40 27.48 -6.53
CA ASP A 221 2.38 28.34 -7.10
C ASP A 221 1.60 29.08 -6.03
N LYS A 222 1.40 30.38 -6.22
CA LYS A 222 0.52 31.16 -5.35
C LYS A 222 -0.94 30.74 -5.55
N ARG A 223 -1.65 30.46 -4.45
CA ARG A 223 -3.04 29.98 -4.42
C ARG A 223 -3.98 30.99 -3.76
N PRO A 224 -4.37 32.08 -4.44
CA PRO A 224 -5.28 33.09 -3.88
C PRO A 224 -6.70 32.56 -3.65
N ASP A 225 -7.04 31.39 -4.20
CA ASP A 225 -8.32 30.73 -4.01
C ASP A 225 -8.43 29.92 -2.70
N VAL A 226 -7.29 29.70 -2.03
CA VAL A 226 -7.16 28.93 -0.78
C VAL A 226 -7.03 29.89 0.40
N LEU A 227 -7.82 29.67 1.46
CA LEU A 227 -7.75 30.51 2.66
C LEU A 227 -6.55 30.13 3.53
N PRO A 228 -5.88 31.09 4.21
CA PRO A 228 -4.72 30.81 5.06
C PRO A 228 -5.08 30.11 6.38
N THR A 229 -6.36 29.88 6.66
CA THR A 229 -6.85 29.12 7.81
C THR A 229 -6.78 27.61 7.55
N LEU A 230 -5.61 27.14 7.11
CA LEU A 230 -5.40 25.73 6.77
C LEU A 230 -5.30 24.87 8.02
N LYS A 231 -5.87 23.68 7.95
CA LYS A 231 -5.77 22.65 8.97
C LYS A 231 -5.39 21.34 8.31
N LEU A 232 -4.24 20.79 8.72
CA LEU A 232 -3.88 19.42 8.38
C LEU A 232 -4.87 18.48 9.05
N LEU A 233 -5.69 17.80 8.25
CA LEU A 233 -6.61 16.79 8.76
C LEU A 233 -5.83 15.48 8.91
N ALA A 234 -5.25 15.00 7.82
CA ALA A 234 -4.43 13.78 7.80
C ALA A 234 -3.09 14.06 7.13
N ALA A 235 -2.00 13.68 7.79
CA ALA A 235 -0.64 13.78 7.27
C ALA A 235 -0.32 12.65 6.29
N ASP A 236 0.56 12.96 5.33
CA ASP A 236 1.12 12.11 4.29
C ASP A 236 1.26 10.63 4.74
N ALA A 237 0.44 9.77 4.16
CA ALA A 237 0.71 8.34 4.18
C ALA A 237 1.52 8.04 2.91
N PRO A 238 2.46 7.07 2.89
CA PRO A 238 3.45 6.88 1.79
C PRO A 238 2.91 6.70 0.35
N TYR A 239 1.58 6.69 0.16
CA TYR A 239 0.88 6.65 -1.12
C TYR A 239 -0.22 7.72 -1.28
N TYR A 240 -0.47 8.53 -0.25
CA TYR A 240 -1.56 9.49 -0.14
C TYR A 240 -1.01 10.82 0.36
N ARG A 241 -0.99 11.81 -0.54
CA ARG A 241 -0.75 13.20 -0.19
C ARG A 241 -1.68 13.66 0.95
N SER A 242 -1.28 14.66 1.72
CA SER A 242 -2.06 15.10 2.88
C SER A 242 -3.48 15.55 2.53
N LEU A 243 -4.38 15.36 3.49
CA LEU A 243 -5.74 15.90 3.47
C LEU A 243 -5.77 17.19 4.28
N VAL A 244 -6.11 18.30 3.63
CA VAL A 244 -6.08 19.63 4.25
C VAL A 244 -7.45 20.30 4.09
N SER A 245 -7.90 21.03 5.11
CA SER A 245 -9.10 21.90 5.03
C SER A 245 -8.69 23.35 5.17
N ASP A 246 -9.28 24.25 4.38
CA ASP A 246 -9.19 25.71 4.61
C ASP A 246 -10.42 26.26 5.36
N GLY A 247 -11.29 25.37 5.85
CA GLY A 247 -12.58 25.68 6.47
C GLY A 247 -13.74 25.80 5.49
N ARG A 248 -13.49 26.02 4.19
CA ARG A 248 -14.52 26.06 3.13
C ARG A 248 -14.44 24.83 2.23
N ARG A 249 -13.23 24.40 1.89
CA ARG A 249 -12.93 23.32 0.94
C ARG A 249 -11.98 22.33 1.58
N ILE A 250 -12.06 21.11 1.07
CA ILE A 250 -11.08 20.05 1.34
C ILE A 250 -10.14 19.95 0.14
N TYR A 251 -8.87 19.73 0.43
CA TYR A 251 -7.81 19.54 -0.55
C TYR A 251 -7.15 18.19 -0.32
N LEU A 252 -7.04 17.40 -1.37
CA LEU A 252 -6.28 16.15 -1.38
C LEU A 252 -5.02 16.36 -2.22
N GLY A 253 -3.89 16.54 -1.57
CA GLY A 253 -2.62 16.78 -2.26
C GLY A 253 -2.62 18.00 -3.15
N GLY A 254 -3.21 19.09 -2.65
CA GLY A 254 -3.23 20.42 -3.26
C GLY A 254 -4.46 20.70 -4.13
N LYS A 255 -5.13 19.63 -4.58
CA LYS A 255 -6.31 19.71 -5.44
C LYS A 255 -7.59 19.78 -4.63
N VAL A 256 -8.49 20.68 -5.03
CA VAL A 256 -9.85 20.75 -4.46
C VAL A 256 -10.53 19.39 -4.62
N PHE A 257 -11.03 18.89 -3.51
CA PHE A 257 -11.79 17.66 -3.46
C PHE A 257 -13.28 17.99 -3.42
N GLU A 258 -13.91 17.91 -4.58
CA GLU A 258 -15.29 18.33 -4.79
C GLU A 258 -16.31 17.51 -3.96
N GLY A 259 -17.39 18.17 -3.58
CA GLY A 259 -18.52 17.52 -2.88
C GLY A 259 -18.32 17.30 -1.38
N LEU A 260 -17.25 17.86 -0.80
CA LEU A 260 -17.05 17.96 0.66
C LEU A 260 -17.03 19.41 1.13
N ASP A 261 -17.67 19.64 2.27
CA ASP A 261 -17.64 20.92 2.97
C ASP A 261 -16.52 20.90 4.02
N GLY A 262 -15.54 21.77 3.85
CA GLY A 262 -14.37 21.88 4.73
C GLY A 262 -14.71 22.17 6.19
N GLY A 263 -15.87 22.77 6.48
CA GLY A 263 -16.31 23.12 7.83
C GLY A 263 -17.00 21.99 8.59
N THR A 264 -17.44 20.94 7.89
CA THR A 264 -18.18 19.80 8.49
C THR A 264 -17.42 18.47 8.40
N THR A 265 -16.22 18.51 7.83
CA THR A 265 -15.39 17.32 7.60
C THR A 265 -14.72 16.87 8.89
N GLU A 266 -15.00 15.65 9.31
CA GLU A 266 -14.41 15.02 10.50
C GLU A 266 -13.60 13.79 10.08
N LEU A 267 -12.38 13.63 10.60
CA LEU A 267 -11.67 12.37 10.44
C LEU A 267 -12.29 11.29 11.31
N LEU A 268 -12.54 10.14 10.70
CA LEU A 268 -12.94 8.96 11.46
C LEU A 268 -11.68 8.20 11.88
N TYR A 269 -11.71 7.67 13.10
CA TYR A 269 -10.68 6.78 13.65
C TYR A 269 -11.28 5.39 13.88
N PRO A 270 -10.48 4.32 13.81
CA PRO A 270 -10.98 2.98 14.08
C PRO A 270 -11.37 2.87 15.56
N THR A 271 -12.54 2.30 15.82
CA THR A 271 -13.13 2.26 17.17
C THR A 271 -13.18 0.84 17.70
N CYS A 272 -12.58 0.62 18.87
CA CYS A 272 -12.70 -0.62 19.65
C CYS A 272 -12.76 -0.26 21.15
N PRO A 273 -13.76 -0.72 21.93
CA PRO A 273 -14.86 -1.60 21.54
C PRO A 273 -15.84 -0.94 20.57
N VAL A 274 -16.47 -1.74 19.70
CA VAL A 274 -17.42 -1.22 18.71
C VAL A 274 -18.73 -0.80 19.40
N PRO A 275 -19.18 0.47 19.28
CA PRO A 275 -20.41 0.92 19.91
C PRO A 275 -21.62 0.06 19.51
N GLY A 276 -22.42 -0.36 20.49
CA GLY A 276 -23.55 -1.28 20.30
C GLY A 276 -23.14 -2.77 20.24
N HIS A 277 -21.87 -3.10 20.03
CA HIS A 277 -21.38 -4.47 19.85
C HIS A 277 -20.19 -4.79 20.76
N PRO A 278 -20.38 -4.73 22.10
CA PRO A 278 -19.28 -4.90 23.06
C PRO A 278 -18.68 -6.32 23.05
N ASP A 279 -19.44 -7.32 22.60
CA ASP A 279 -18.96 -8.71 22.52
C ASP A 279 -18.10 -8.95 21.25
N LEU A 280 -17.97 -7.97 20.34
CA LEU A 280 -17.17 -8.10 19.13
C LEU A 280 -15.67 -7.90 19.44
N SER A 281 -14.88 -8.95 19.21
CA SER A 281 -13.43 -8.90 19.39
C SER A 281 -12.73 -8.14 18.26
N CYS A 282 -12.42 -6.86 18.49
CA CYS A 282 -11.63 -6.00 17.62
C CYS A 282 -10.21 -5.77 18.14
N ARG A 283 -9.35 -5.20 17.30
CA ARG A 283 -8.01 -4.74 17.70
C ARG A 283 -8.13 -3.39 18.39
N GLU A 284 -7.47 -3.30 19.55
CA GLU A 284 -7.29 -2.05 20.29
C GLU A 284 -6.08 -1.30 19.72
N GLY A 285 -6.16 0.03 19.69
CA GLY A 285 -5.09 0.89 19.17
C GLY A 285 -5.31 1.25 17.70
N GLY A 286 -5.16 2.55 17.38
CA GLY A 286 -5.46 3.14 16.07
C GLY A 286 -4.65 2.61 14.87
N GLU A 287 -3.77 1.63 15.09
CA GLU A 287 -2.97 1.03 14.04
C GLU A 287 -3.69 -0.18 13.43
N LEU A 288 -4.49 0.09 12.40
CA LEU A 288 -4.99 -0.97 11.54
C LEU A 288 -3.80 -1.65 10.87
N ILE A 289 -3.66 -2.97 11.04
CA ILE A 289 -2.71 -3.76 10.26
C ILE A 289 -3.32 -3.92 8.88
N THR A 290 -3.03 -2.96 8.00
CA THR A 290 -3.16 -3.20 6.57
C THR A 290 -1.78 -3.58 6.06
N ASN A 291 -1.70 -4.59 5.20
CA ASN A 291 -0.47 -4.91 4.49
C ASN A 291 -0.07 -3.72 3.61
N GLY A 292 0.64 -2.75 4.17
CA GLY A 292 1.42 -1.74 3.43
C GLY A 292 0.99 -0.27 3.48
N SER A 293 -0.06 0.17 4.18
CA SER A 293 -0.27 1.63 4.39
C SER A 293 -1.14 1.96 5.62
N THR A 294 -0.53 2.58 6.62
CA THR A 294 -1.20 3.39 7.65
C THR A 294 -1.98 4.54 6.99
N GLN A 295 -3.05 5.15 7.50
CA GLN A 295 -4.02 4.90 8.58
C GLN A 295 -5.31 5.71 8.31
N PHE A 296 -5.33 6.60 7.31
CA PHE A 296 -6.47 7.46 6.99
C PHE A 296 -7.14 6.97 5.71
N ARG A 297 -8.33 6.38 5.86
CA ARG A 297 -9.16 6.05 4.70
C ARG A 297 -10.53 6.68 4.75
N LEU A 298 -10.94 7.29 5.85
CA LEU A 298 -12.34 7.65 6.04
C LEU A 298 -12.48 9.03 6.66
N THR A 299 -13.31 9.85 6.04
CA THR A 299 -13.76 11.11 6.63
C THR A 299 -15.28 11.18 6.57
N ARG A 300 -15.90 11.69 7.63
CA ARG A 300 -17.33 11.98 7.69
C ARG A 300 -17.58 13.38 7.16
N VAL A 301 -18.60 13.51 6.32
CA VAL A 301 -19.11 14.79 5.82
C VAL A 301 -20.63 14.77 5.91
N GLY A 302 -21.16 15.46 6.92
CA GLY A 302 -22.58 15.34 7.30
C GLY A 302 -22.93 13.89 7.66
N ASN A 303 -23.94 13.33 6.98
CA ASN A 303 -24.35 11.93 7.17
C ASN A 303 -23.55 10.95 6.30
N ASP A 304 -22.63 11.42 5.45
CA ASP A 304 -21.93 10.55 4.52
C ASP A 304 -20.51 10.28 5.00
N VAL A 305 -19.92 9.21 4.49
CA VAL A 305 -18.52 8.87 4.72
C VAL A 305 -17.81 8.75 3.39
N VAL A 306 -16.72 9.49 3.23
CA VAL A 306 -15.84 9.39 2.06
C VAL A 306 -14.67 8.49 2.39
N TYR A 307 -14.53 7.46 1.57
CA TYR A 307 -13.47 6.47 1.59
C TYR A 307 -12.39 6.81 0.56
N PHE A 308 -11.16 7.05 0.99
CA PHE A 308 -10.01 7.32 0.12
C PHE A 308 -9.35 6.01 -0.30
N ARG A 309 -9.40 5.74 -1.61
CA ARG A 309 -8.78 4.60 -2.28
C ARG A 309 -7.59 5.14 -3.06
N GLY A 310 -6.39 4.57 -2.89
CA GLY A 310 -5.11 5.07 -3.45
C GLY A 310 -5.16 5.89 -4.74
N GLN A 311 -4.27 6.89 -4.86
CA GLN A 311 -4.12 7.77 -6.03
C GLN A 311 -5.41 8.48 -6.49
N GLY A 312 -6.05 9.21 -5.57
CA GLY A 312 -7.13 10.15 -5.91
C GLY A 312 -8.47 9.50 -6.27
N LYS A 313 -8.65 8.20 -6.01
CA LYS A 313 -9.96 7.55 -6.11
C LYS A 313 -10.69 7.66 -4.78
N THR A 314 -11.95 8.02 -4.83
CA THR A 314 -12.76 8.11 -3.62
C THR A 314 -14.10 7.45 -3.83
N GLU A 315 -14.58 6.79 -2.80
CA GLU A 315 -15.89 6.17 -2.78
C GLU A 315 -16.70 6.78 -1.65
N ARG A 316 -17.95 7.14 -1.93
CA ARG A 316 -18.84 7.77 -0.96
C ARG A 316 -19.85 6.76 -0.47
N ILE A 317 -19.89 6.54 0.83
CA ILE A 317 -20.93 5.79 1.52
C ILE A 317 -21.95 6.81 2.00
N THR A 318 -23.13 6.82 1.37
CA THR A 318 -24.17 7.81 1.66
C THR A 318 -25.11 7.34 2.76
N ASP A 319 -25.63 8.31 3.53
CA ASP A 319 -26.64 8.16 4.56
C ASP A 319 -26.27 7.11 5.63
N VAL A 320 -25.16 7.41 6.31
CA VAL A 320 -24.55 6.60 7.38
C VAL A 320 -24.17 7.46 8.60
N PRO A 321 -25.15 8.10 9.28
CA PRO A 321 -24.90 9.12 10.31
C PRO A 321 -24.16 8.60 11.56
N ASP A 322 -24.25 7.30 11.85
CA ASP A 322 -23.63 6.61 12.98
C ASP A 322 -22.43 5.74 12.59
N PHE A 323 -21.81 6.01 11.43
CA PHE A 323 -20.76 5.16 10.91
C PHE A 323 -19.56 5.00 11.84
N VAL A 324 -19.20 3.76 12.14
CA VAL A 324 -17.99 3.36 12.86
C VAL A 324 -17.22 2.36 12.01
N TYR A 325 -15.89 2.32 12.14
CA TYR A 325 -15.10 1.29 11.49
C TYR A 325 -14.09 0.66 12.44
N PHE A 326 -13.73 -0.59 12.19
CA PHE A 326 -12.94 -1.41 13.08
C PHE A 326 -12.22 -2.53 12.32
N GLN A 327 -11.21 -3.13 12.95
CA GLN A 327 -10.56 -4.36 12.48
C GLN A 327 -10.76 -5.49 13.50
N PRO A 328 -11.38 -6.62 13.12
CA PRO A 328 -11.48 -7.80 13.97
C PRO A 328 -10.10 -8.34 14.36
N LYS A 329 -9.96 -8.87 15.58
CA LYS A 329 -8.66 -9.33 16.12
C LYS A 329 -7.95 -10.37 15.23
N ASN A 330 -8.74 -11.24 14.59
CA ASN A 330 -8.27 -12.40 13.81
C ASN A 330 -8.42 -12.22 12.29
N LYS A 331 -8.55 -10.99 11.79
CA LYS A 331 -8.70 -10.70 10.36
C LYS A 331 -7.83 -9.49 9.97
N ASP A 332 -7.28 -9.54 8.78
CA ASP A 332 -6.54 -8.41 8.18
C ASP A 332 -7.47 -7.43 7.45
N GLN A 333 -8.77 -7.69 7.51
CA GLN A 333 -9.80 -6.88 6.87
C GLN A 333 -10.36 -5.82 7.84
N VAL A 334 -10.64 -4.65 7.29
CA VAL A 334 -11.23 -3.48 7.96
C VAL A 334 -12.69 -3.41 7.53
N PHE A 335 -13.57 -3.18 8.49
CA PHE A 335 -15.01 -3.11 8.27
C PHE A 335 -15.57 -1.79 8.77
N GLY A 336 -16.56 -1.28 8.05
CA GLY A 336 -17.39 -0.16 8.46
C GLY A 336 -18.80 -0.63 8.77
N MET A 337 -19.48 0.04 9.69
CA MET A 337 -20.84 -0.28 10.08
C MET A 337 -21.62 1.00 10.38
N SER A 338 -22.86 1.06 9.90
CA SER A 338 -23.81 2.13 10.21
C SER A 338 -25.22 1.57 10.11
N ALA A 339 -26.08 1.89 11.09
CA ALA A 339 -27.41 1.32 11.22
C ALA A 339 -27.38 -0.21 10.98
N LYS A 340 -28.07 -0.73 9.96
CA LYS A 340 -28.12 -2.17 9.63
C LYS A 340 -27.18 -2.60 8.50
N ARG A 341 -26.19 -1.77 8.14
CA ARG A 341 -25.33 -1.96 6.97
C ARG A 341 -23.90 -2.25 7.44
N LEU A 342 -23.30 -3.29 6.87
CA LEU A 342 -21.89 -3.65 7.05
C LEU A 342 -21.15 -3.49 5.72
N PHE A 343 -19.97 -2.86 5.78
CA PHE A 343 -19.14 -2.52 4.63
C PHE A 343 -17.76 -3.16 4.79
N ASN A 344 -17.26 -3.85 3.77
CA ASN A 344 -15.87 -4.27 3.72
C ASN A 344 -15.02 -3.15 3.10
N LEU A 345 -14.08 -2.61 3.88
CA LEU A 345 -13.22 -1.49 3.51
C LEU A 345 -11.80 -1.91 3.11
N SER A 346 -11.48 -3.21 3.18
CA SER A 346 -10.15 -3.73 2.81
C SER A 346 -10.02 -4.11 1.33
N GLY A 347 -11.12 -4.08 0.59
CA GLY A 347 -11.14 -4.40 -0.84
C GLY A 347 -10.77 -3.22 -1.74
N TYR A 348 -10.84 -3.49 -3.05
CA TYR A 348 -10.84 -2.51 -4.13
C TYR A 348 -12.12 -1.65 -4.13
N GLY A 349 -12.50 -1.11 -2.98
CA GLY A 349 -13.70 -0.29 -2.75
C GLY A 349 -14.62 -0.85 -1.65
N PRO A 350 -15.37 0.01 -0.90
CA PRO A 350 -16.50 -0.42 -0.09
C PRO A 350 -17.46 -1.28 -0.91
N SER A 351 -17.46 -2.57 -0.61
CA SER A 351 -18.56 -3.44 -1.00
C SER A 351 -19.45 -3.62 0.22
N GLN A 352 -20.74 -3.30 0.07
CA GLN A 352 -21.73 -3.78 1.01
C GLN A 352 -21.68 -5.32 0.95
N LYS A 353 -21.51 -5.95 2.10
CA LYS A 353 -21.44 -7.41 2.19
C LYS A 353 -22.72 -7.90 2.84
N ASP A 354 -23.34 -8.87 2.18
CA ASP A 354 -24.57 -9.50 2.67
C ASP A 354 -24.29 -10.56 3.76
N SER A 355 -23.04 -10.99 3.95
CA SER A 355 -22.64 -11.98 4.97
C SER A 355 -21.17 -11.84 5.42
N PHE A 356 -20.88 -12.15 6.69
CA PHE A 356 -19.53 -12.23 7.26
C PHE A 356 -19.47 -13.12 8.52
N GLU A 357 -18.32 -13.77 8.75
CA GLU A 357 -18.03 -14.51 10.00
C GLU A 357 -17.16 -13.68 10.94
N PHE A 358 -17.60 -13.51 12.19
CA PHE A 358 -16.84 -12.88 13.27
C PHE A 358 -16.97 -13.67 14.58
N VAL A 359 -16.04 -13.47 15.50
CA VAL A 359 -16.06 -14.10 16.84
C VAL A 359 -16.61 -13.08 17.84
N GLY A 360 -17.87 -13.24 18.26
CA GLY A 360 -18.58 -12.37 19.20
C GLY A 360 -20.11 -12.42 19.02
N ARG A 361 -20.91 -11.85 19.94
CA ARG A 361 -22.37 -11.66 19.76
C ARG A 361 -22.67 -10.22 19.30
N ILE A 362 -23.34 -10.03 18.18
CA ILE A 362 -23.87 -8.72 17.77
C ILE A 362 -25.20 -8.47 18.51
N ARG A 363 -25.34 -7.35 19.24
CA ARG A 363 -26.58 -6.93 19.93
C ARG A 363 -27.00 -5.51 19.48
N GLY A 364 -28.28 -5.15 19.61
CA GLY A 364 -28.78 -3.79 19.32
C GLY A 364 -29.64 -3.63 18.04
N PRO A 365 -30.20 -2.43 17.77
CA PRO A 365 -31.10 -2.15 16.64
C PRO A 365 -30.48 -2.35 15.24
N VAL A 366 -29.16 -2.56 15.22
CA VAL A 366 -28.29 -2.92 14.10
C VAL A 366 -28.51 -4.37 13.61
N ALA A 367 -29.14 -5.24 14.39
CA ALA A 367 -29.32 -6.66 14.03
C ALA A 367 -30.55 -6.89 13.13
N GLY A 368 -30.38 -6.67 11.83
CA GLY A 368 -31.36 -7.00 10.78
C GLY A 368 -31.13 -8.33 10.06
N ALA A 369 -30.17 -9.15 10.50
CA ALA A 369 -29.94 -10.47 9.96
C ALA A 369 -29.64 -11.45 11.10
N LEU A 370 -30.10 -12.70 10.93
CA LEU A 370 -30.17 -13.75 11.96
C LEU A 370 -28.83 -13.96 12.67
N VAL A 371 -28.84 -13.98 14.01
CA VAL A 371 -27.68 -14.35 14.83
C VAL A 371 -28.15 -15.48 15.74
N ASP A 372 -27.63 -16.70 15.55
CA ASP A 372 -27.70 -17.69 16.62
C ASP A 372 -26.63 -17.41 17.68
N GLU A 373 -26.64 -18.14 18.80
CA GLU A 373 -25.73 -17.92 19.92
C GLU A 373 -24.23 -18.05 19.59
N ARG A 374 -23.88 -18.43 18.35
CA ARG A 374 -22.53 -18.56 17.81
C ARG A 374 -22.20 -17.57 16.69
N GLY A 375 -23.08 -16.63 16.35
CA GLY A 375 -22.75 -15.56 15.39
C GLY A 375 -22.88 -15.96 13.91
N PHE A 376 -23.78 -16.87 13.56
CA PHE A 376 -23.95 -17.30 12.16
C PHE A 376 -24.90 -16.40 11.35
N LEU A 377 -24.39 -15.75 10.30
CA LEU A 377 -25.16 -15.01 9.29
C LEU A 377 -24.90 -15.64 7.91
N THR A 378 -25.88 -16.34 7.31
CA THR A 378 -25.71 -16.89 5.95
C THR A 378 -26.29 -15.96 4.89
N GLY A 379 -25.46 -15.69 3.89
CA GLY A 379 -25.83 -15.22 2.56
C GLY A 379 -24.76 -15.78 1.63
N PHE A 380 -25.13 -16.73 0.77
CA PHE A 380 -24.19 -17.45 -0.10
C PHE A 380 -23.61 -16.53 -1.18
N GLY A 381 -22.31 -16.68 -1.48
CA GLY A 381 -21.68 -16.02 -2.63
C GLY A 381 -22.06 -16.72 -3.94
N TRP A 382 -22.47 -15.96 -4.95
CA TRP A 382 -22.90 -16.47 -6.27
C TRP A 382 -21.85 -17.30 -7.02
N SER A 383 -20.56 -17.17 -6.71
CA SER A 383 -19.47 -17.87 -7.42
C SER A 383 -19.26 -19.33 -7.01
N ASP A 384 -19.79 -19.77 -5.86
CA ASP A 384 -19.64 -21.14 -5.36
C ASP A 384 -20.94 -21.97 -5.49
N MET A 385 -22.00 -21.37 -6.03
CA MET A 385 -23.22 -22.10 -6.40
C MET A 385 -23.06 -22.64 -7.82
N LYS A 386 -22.89 -23.97 -7.96
CA LYS A 386 -23.15 -24.63 -9.24
C LYS A 386 -24.59 -24.31 -9.63
N MET A 387 -24.76 -23.59 -10.74
CA MET A 387 -26.06 -23.22 -11.28
C MET A 387 -26.99 -24.43 -11.36
N CYS A 388 -28.21 -24.25 -10.90
CA CYS A 388 -29.26 -25.28 -10.90
C CYS A 388 -29.78 -25.57 -12.31
N PHE A 389 -28.97 -26.04 -13.25
CA PHE A 389 -29.42 -26.75 -14.44
C PHE A 389 -28.28 -27.59 -15.03
N GLY A 390 -28.58 -28.84 -15.37
CA GLY A 390 -27.79 -29.63 -16.32
C GLY A 390 -27.33 -30.99 -15.85
N GLY A 391 -28.23 -31.98 -15.86
CA GLY A 391 -27.95 -33.33 -16.35
C GLY A 391 -26.75 -34.10 -15.77
N SER A 392 -26.56 -34.10 -14.46
CA SER A 392 -25.64 -35.07 -13.81
C SER A 392 -26.43 -35.89 -12.80
N ASP A 393 -26.34 -37.22 -12.93
CA ASP A 393 -26.93 -38.19 -12.04
C ASP A 393 -26.74 -37.80 -10.56
N ILE A 394 -27.84 -37.92 -9.82
CA ILE A 394 -27.94 -37.61 -8.39
C ILE A 394 -26.91 -38.47 -7.64
N PRO A 395 -26.00 -37.90 -6.82
CA PRO A 395 -25.27 -38.72 -5.86
C PRO A 395 -26.29 -39.32 -4.90
N LEU A 396 -26.25 -40.65 -4.76
CA LEU A 396 -26.97 -41.40 -3.74
C LEU A 396 -26.94 -40.62 -2.42
N TRP A 397 -28.12 -40.44 -1.84
CA TRP A 397 -28.34 -39.81 -0.55
C TRP A 397 -27.24 -40.20 0.44
N PRO A 398 -26.74 -39.28 1.29
CA PRO A 398 -25.72 -39.63 2.26
C PRO A 398 -26.33 -40.57 3.30
N GLU A 399 -26.27 -41.87 3.05
CA GLU A 399 -26.22 -42.86 4.09
C GLU A 399 -24.96 -42.55 4.90
N SER A 400 -25.15 -41.89 6.03
CA SER A 400 -24.22 -41.78 7.15
C SER A 400 -22.73 -41.59 6.84
N ASN A 401 -22.25 -40.39 7.17
CA ASN A 401 -20.95 -40.07 7.80
C ASN A 401 -20.19 -38.98 7.05
N GLY A 402 -20.21 -37.74 7.57
CA GLY A 402 -19.05 -36.86 7.36
C GLY A 402 -19.25 -35.34 7.21
N SER A 403 -20.46 -34.78 7.30
CA SER A 403 -20.63 -33.31 7.25
C SER A 403 -21.52 -32.81 8.39
N ASN A 404 -20.93 -32.68 9.58
CA ASN A 404 -21.59 -32.43 10.87
C ASN A 404 -21.73 -30.94 11.26
N SER A 405 -22.15 -30.05 10.37
CA SER A 405 -22.55 -28.70 10.82
C SER A 405 -23.98 -28.65 11.36
N LEU A 406 -24.86 -29.53 10.87
CA LEU A 406 -26.28 -29.57 11.25
C LEU A 406 -26.61 -30.66 12.28
N GLY A 407 -25.72 -31.62 12.50
CA GLY A 407 -25.99 -32.84 13.28
C GLY A 407 -26.79 -33.88 12.49
N THR A 408 -26.99 -35.07 13.07
CA THR A 408 -27.74 -36.16 12.42
C THR A 408 -29.20 -35.76 12.27
N LEU A 409 -29.67 -35.68 11.03
CA LEU A 409 -31.07 -35.42 10.71
C LEU A 409 -31.82 -36.75 10.58
N ARG A 410 -32.97 -36.84 11.25
CA ARG A 410 -33.92 -37.95 11.18
C ARG A 410 -35.05 -37.56 10.23
N GLN A 411 -35.39 -38.44 9.29
CA GLN A 411 -36.60 -38.26 8.50
C GLN A 411 -37.84 -38.58 9.33
N LEU A 412 -38.85 -37.73 9.23
CA LEU A 412 -40.13 -37.95 9.87
C LEU A 412 -40.96 -38.98 9.10
N PRO A 413 -41.77 -39.80 9.81
CA PRO A 413 -42.69 -40.71 9.16
C PRO A 413 -43.73 -39.96 8.31
N ASP A 414 -44.18 -40.57 7.21
CA ASP A 414 -45.16 -39.97 6.31
C ASP A 414 -46.46 -39.56 7.03
N ALA A 415 -46.84 -40.28 8.09
CA ALA A 415 -48.02 -39.98 8.92
C ALA A 415 -47.89 -38.68 9.74
N GLU A 416 -46.68 -38.14 9.90
CA GLU A 416 -46.41 -36.88 10.61
C GLU A 416 -46.19 -35.69 9.65
N LEU A 417 -46.36 -35.91 8.33
CA LEU A 417 -46.24 -34.87 7.32
C LEU A 417 -47.55 -34.07 7.22
N PRO A 418 -47.49 -32.73 7.29
CA PRO A 418 -48.63 -31.89 6.96
C PRO A 418 -49.11 -32.09 5.52
N GLU A 419 -50.40 -31.86 5.27
CA GLU A 419 -50.98 -31.99 3.93
C GLU A 419 -50.26 -31.09 2.92
N GLY A 420 -49.87 -31.67 1.77
CA GLY A 420 -49.09 -30.99 0.73
C GLY A 420 -47.56 -31.15 0.85
N PHE A 421 -47.06 -31.89 1.85
CA PHE A 421 -45.63 -32.16 2.04
C PHE A 421 -45.29 -33.64 1.82
N ALA A 422 -44.14 -33.88 1.18
CA ALA A 422 -43.69 -35.21 0.76
C ALA A 422 -42.47 -35.72 1.54
N VAL A 423 -41.72 -34.82 2.20
CA VAL A 423 -40.55 -35.17 3.04
C VAL A 423 -40.45 -34.17 4.19
N ALA A 424 -40.08 -34.65 5.38
CA ALA A 424 -39.67 -33.78 6.48
C ALA A 424 -38.47 -34.36 7.24
N LEU A 425 -37.58 -33.49 7.69
CA LEU A 425 -36.35 -33.84 8.39
C LEU A 425 -36.29 -33.08 9.71
N GLU A 426 -35.87 -33.73 10.79
CA GLU A 426 -35.70 -33.08 12.08
C GLU A 426 -34.45 -33.55 12.82
N ASN A 427 -34.03 -32.74 13.79
CA ASN A 427 -33.15 -33.17 14.87
C ASN A 427 -33.47 -32.37 16.13
N ASP A 428 -32.63 -32.52 17.15
CA ASP A 428 -32.80 -31.83 18.43
C ASP A 428 -32.86 -30.30 18.31
N ARG A 429 -32.52 -29.70 17.15
CA ARG A 429 -32.40 -28.24 16.95
C ARG A 429 -33.29 -27.68 15.82
N TYR A 430 -33.63 -28.46 14.80
CA TYR A 430 -34.30 -27.96 13.60
C TYR A 430 -35.36 -28.93 13.07
N ARG A 431 -36.38 -28.42 12.37
CA ARG A 431 -37.33 -29.20 11.57
C ARG A 431 -37.56 -28.56 10.20
N TYR A 432 -37.44 -29.35 9.15
CA TYR A 432 -37.51 -28.93 7.74
C TYR A 432 -38.63 -29.69 7.02
N LEU A 433 -39.40 -29.03 6.15
CA LEU A 433 -40.56 -29.59 5.46
C LEU A 433 -40.47 -29.29 3.95
N PHE A 434 -40.64 -30.30 3.10
CA PHE A 434 -40.55 -30.18 1.63
C PHE A 434 -41.84 -30.63 0.93
N ALA A 435 -42.31 -29.83 -0.03
CA ALA A 435 -43.58 -30.06 -0.72
C ALA A 435 -43.53 -31.18 -1.79
N SER A 436 -42.34 -31.57 -2.22
CA SER A 436 -42.10 -32.54 -3.29
C SER A 436 -40.83 -33.35 -2.99
N ARG A 437 -40.83 -34.66 -3.31
CA ARG A 437 -39.63 -35.52 -3.18
C ARG A 437 -38.49 -35.06 -4.09
N ASP A 438 -38.81 -34.45 -5.24
CA ASP A 438 -37.86 -34.23 -6.35
C ASP A 438 -37.69 -32.75 -6.74
N LYS A 439 -38.21 -31.78 -5.97
CA LYS A 439 -38.05 -30.35 -6.28
C LYS A 439 -37.63 -29.56 -5.04
N ARG A 440 -36.40 -29.04 -5.08
CA ARG A 440 -35.86 -28.01 -4.19
C ARG A 440 -36.14 -26.66 -4.82
N SER A 441 -37.25 -26.04 -4.44
CA SER A 441 -37.72 -24.77 -5.00
C SER A 441 -37.45 -23.63 -4.00
N PRO A 442 -37.21 -22.38 -4.44
CA PRO A 442 -37.18 -21.18 -3.57
C PRO A 442 -38.50 -20.90 -2.80
N HIS A 443 -39.46 -21.81 -2.86
CA HIS A 443 -40.73 -21.75 -2.14
C HIS A 443 -40.85 -22.83 -1.05
N ASP A 444 -39.82 -23.65 -0.83
CA ASP A 444 -39.81 -24.62 0.27
C ASP A 444 -39.72 -23.91 1.62
N THR A 445 -40.48 -24.39 2.61
CA THR A 445 -40.70 -23.71 3.89
C THR A 445 -39.94 -24.43 5.01
N VAL A 446 -39.08 -23.70 5.72
CA VAL A 446 -38.48 -24.15 6.98
C VAL A 446 -39.36 -23.67 8.12
N ILE A 447 -39.73 -24.55 9.06
CA ILE A 447 -40.60 -24.21 10.19
C ILE A 447 -39.89 -24.59 11.49
N ASP A 448 -39.62 -23.60 12.34
CA ASP A 448 -39.21 -23.85 13.72
C ASP A 448 -40.45 -24.18 14.56
N LEU A 449 -40.55 -25.41 15.04
CA LEU A 449 -41.69 -25.85 15.85
C LEU A 449 -41.65 -25.37 17.31
N ARG A 450 -40.59 -24.69 17.75
CA ARG A 450 -40.55 -24.14 19.12
C ARG A 450 -41.31 -22.82 19.24
N ASP A 451 -41.35 -22.02 18.18
CA ASP A 451 -42.02 -20.71 18.19
C ASP A 451 -42.99 -20.47 17.02
N GLY A 452 -43.14 -21.45 16.12
CA GLY A 452 -44.14 -21.44 15.05
C GLY A 452 -43.82 -20.53 13.88
N ARG A 453 -42.60 -19.99 13.78
CA ARG A 453 -42.22 -19.10 12.68
C ARG A 453 -41.89 -19.86 11.40
N ARG A 454 -42.44 -19.37 10.29
CA ARG A 454 -42.19 -19.87 8.94
C ARG A 454 -41.10 -19.04 8.28
N MET A 455 -40.14 -19.71 7.65
CA MET A 455 -39.11 -19.09 6.84
C MET A 455 -39.21 -19.59 5.40
N LEU A 456 -39.14 -18.67 4.44
CA LEU A 456 -39.00 -18.99 3.02
C LEU A 456 -37.53 -19.25 2.71
N ALA A 457 -37.23 -20.37 2.05
CA ALA A 457 -35.91 -20.61 1.50
C ALA A 457 -35.68 -19.67 0.30
N ASN A 458 -34.98 -18.55 0.50
CA ASN A 458 -34.67 -17.64 -0.60
C ASN A 458 -33.52 -18.21 -1.45
N CYS A 459 -33.81 -18.60 -2.70
CA CYS A 459 -32.81 -18.99 -3.70
C CYS A 459 -32.85 -18.02 -4.90
N GLN A 460 -32.72 -16.72 -4.64
CA GLN A 460 -32.39 -15.73 -5.67
C GLN A 460 -30.90 -15.44 -5.73
#